data_AF-A0A6C0F9Z1-F1
#
_entry.id   AF-A0A6C0F9Z1-F1
#
_cell.length_a   1.000
_cell.length_b   1.000
_cell.length_c   1.000
_cell.angle_alpha   90.00
_cell.angle_beta   90.00
_cell.angle_gamma   90.00
#
_symmetry.space_group_name_H-M   'P 1'
#
loop_
_entity.id
_entity.type
_entity.pdbx_description
1 polymer ?
#
loop_
_entity_poly.entity_id
_entity_poly.type
_entity_poly.pdbx_seq_one_letter_code
_entity_poly.pdbx_strand_id
1 'polypeptide(L)'
;MSDMSRNYIDLMYFTNPSNISRMKKIEEEKVDKEEFKKYKKDIIKFTERLIDGESISSGIDVLFNNFFIKIKEHINFTKKKNVVQSQYHLMKEKEKKEYIKMDLSELNITLMKKPIHKVKNLSDFVNKKKKRKGKKIVIPKKITFE
;
A
#
# COMPACT_ATOMS: atom_id res chain seq x y z
N MET A 1 10.29 6.38 16.27
CA MET A 1 9.91 5.30 15.32
C MET A 1 8.69 5.77 14.57
N SER A 2 8.85 6.15 13.31
CA SER A 2 7.79 6.77 12.52
C SER A 2 6.83 5.70 12.02
N ASP A 3 5.58 5.82 12.43
CA ASP A 3 4.47 4.92 12.17
C ASP A 3 4.17 4.86 10.65
N MET A 4 4.63 3.82 9.96
CA MET A 4 4.41 3.60 8.51
C MET A 4 2.96 3.21 8.17
N SER A 5 2.06 3.19 9.15
CA SER A 5 0.67 2.71 9.00
C SER A 5 -0.29 3.69 8.31
N ARG A 6 0.12 4.94 8.02
CA ARG A 6 -0.76 5.97 7.43
C ARG A 6 -0.88 5.96 5.91
N ASN A 7 -0.10 5.16 5.19
CA ASN A 7 -0.19 5.05 3.72
C ASN A 7 -0.98 3.80 3.28
N TYR A 8 -2.15 3.54 3.89
CA TYR A 8 -3.13 2.67 3.26
C TYR A 8 -3.70 3.38 2.04
N ILE A 9 -2.98 3.29 0.93
CA ILE A 9 -3.51 3.65 -0.38
C ILE A 9 -4.59 2.61 -0.65
N ASP A 10 -5.85 3.03 -0.60
CA ASP A 10 -6.96 2.19 -1.00
C ASP A 10 -6.82 1.87 -2.48
N LEU A 11 -6.32 0.67 -2.80
CA LEU A 11 -6.17 0.20 -4.17
C LEU A 11 -7.54 0.11 -4.88
N MET A 12 -8.63 0.02 -4.12
CA MET A 12 -10.00 0.03 -4.66
C MET A 12 -10.44 1.42 -5.10
N TYR A 13 -9.72 2.48 -4.70
CA TYR A 13 -9.97 3.84 -5.19
C TYR A 13 -9.86 3.93 -6.71
N PHE A 14 -8.88 3.23 -7.29
CA PHE A 14 -8.66 3.20 -8.74
C PHE A 14 -9.62 2.28 -9.50
N THR A 15 -10.27 1.33 -8.83
CA THR A 15 -11.20 0.38 -9.46
C THR A 15 -12.67 0.77 -9.27
N ASN A 16 -12.97 1.76 -8.42
CA ASN A 16 -14.34 2.23 -8.19
C ASN A 16 -14.86 3.02 -9.41
N PRO A 17 -15.84 2.49 -10.18
CA PRO A 17 -16.40 3.16 -11.35
C PRO A 17 -16.98 4.54 -11.04
N SER A 18 -17.46 4.72 -9.81
CA SER A 18 -18.06 5.97 -9.32
C SER A 18 -17.02 7.08 -9.13
N ASN A 19 -15.75 6.74 -8.90
CA ASN A 19 -14.66 7.70 -8.76
C ASN A 19 -14.02 8.01 -10.13
N ILE A 20 -13.98 7.03 -11.03
CA ILE A 20 -13.49 7.21 -12.41
C ILE A 20 -14.36 8.23 -13.17
N SER A 21 -15.68 8.22 -12.97
CA SER A 21 -16.57 9.22 -13.61
C SER A 21 -16.40 10.65 -13.09
N ARG A 22 -15.86 10.81 -11.86
CA ARG A 22 -15.56 12.11 -11.23
C ARG A 22 -14.20 12.67 -11.64
N MET A 23 -13.30 11.87 -12.20
CA MET A 23 -12.13 12.38 -12.89
C MET A 23 -12.62 13.11 -14.13
N LYS A 24 -12.66 14.45 -14.05
CA LYS A 24 -13.03 15.33 -15.14
C LYS A 24 -12.28 14.88 -16.40
N LYS A 25 -13.01 14.45 -17.42
CA LYS A 25 -12.47 14.37 -18.78
C LYS A 25 -12.03 15.79 -19.10
N ILE A 26 -10.72 16.01 -19.10
CA ILE A 26 -10.16 17.24 -19.66
C ILE A 26 -10.56 17.17 -21.13
N GLU A 27 -11.47 18.03 -21.55
CA GLU A 27 -11.78 18.21 -22.95
C GLU A 27 -10.54 18.79 -23.61
N GLU A 28 -9.73 17.91 -24.21
CA GLU A 28 -8.56 18.31 -24.96
C GLU A 28 -9.03 18.77 -26.33
N GLU A 29 -8.88 20.07 -26.61
CA GLU A 29 -8.97 20.59 -27.98
C GLU A 29 -7.90 19.88 -28.82
N LYS A 30 -8.35 19.02 -29.74
CA LYS A 30 -7.45 18.31 -30.64
C LYS A 30 -7.07 19.25 -31.78
N VAL A 31 -5.90 19.85 -31.67
CA VAL A 31 -5.27 20.57 -32.78
C VAL A 31 -4.89 19.58 -33.87
N ASP A 32 -5.20 19.92 -35.12
CA ASP A 32 -4.85 19.07 -36.25
C ASP A 32 -3.34 19.02 -36.47
N LYS A 33 -2.82 17.83 -36.80
CA LYS A 33 -1.38 17.59 -36.93
C LYS A 33 -0.79 18.29 -38.16
N GLU A 34 -1.60 18.55 -39.19
CA GLU A 34 -1.13 19.21 -40.40
C GLU A 34 -0.92 20.71 -40.19
N GLU A 35 -1.83 21.37 -39.47
CA GLU A 35 -1.68 22.77 -39.06
C GLU A 35 -0.47 22.95 -38.14
N PHE A 36 -0.28 22.02 -37.19
CA PHE A 36 0.89 22.06 -36.31
C PHE A 36 2.21 22.02 -37.10
N LYS A 37 2.29 21.24 -38.19
CA LYS A 37 3.49 21.18 -39.04
C LYS A 37 3.75 22.49 -39.78
N LYS A 38 2.70 23.19 -40.21
CA LYS A 38 2.82 24.48 -40.92
C LYS A 38 3.43 25.55 -40.01
N TYR A 39 2.93 25.66 -38.78
CA TYR A 39 3.37 26.69 -37.82
C TYR A 39 4.58 26.29 -36.96
N LYS A 40 5.04 25.03 -37.04
CA LYS A 40 6.13 24.50 -36.20
C LYS A 40 7.37 25.40 -36.16
N LYS A 41 7.82 25.90 -37.31
CA LYS A 41 9.03 26.73 -37.41
C LYS A 41 8.86 28.06 -36.66
N ASP A 42 7.70 28.68 -36.79
CA ASP A 42 7.42 29.96 -36.15
C ASP A 42 7.21 29.80 -34.65
N ILE A 43 6.52 28.73 -34.24
CA ILE A 43 6.38 28.37 -32.82
C ILE A 43 7.76 28.18 -32.17
N ILE A 44 8.67 27.44 -32.81
CA ILE A 44 10.03 27.23 -32.28
C ILE A 44 10.75 28.57 -32.09
N LYS A 45 10.75 29.43 -33.13
CA LYS A 45 11.37 30.76 -33.03
C LYS A 45 10.77 31.61 -31.91
N PHE A 46 9.45 31.59 -31.74
CA PHE A 46 8.80 32.32 -30.65
C PHE A 46 9.16 31.74 -29.28
N THR A 47 9.24 30.41 -29.16
CA THR A 47 9.66 29.79 -27.90
C THR A 47 11.12 30.08 -27.56
N GLU A 48 12.02 30.12 -28.55
CA GLU A 48 13.43 30.51 -28.34
C GLU A 48 13.52 31.94 -27.81
N ARG A 49 12.83 32.88 -28.45
CA ARG A 49 12.74 34.28 -27.99
C ARG A 49 12.20 34.41 -26.56
N LEU A 50 11.15 33.65 -26.23
CA LEU A 50 10.58 33.63 -24.88
C LEU A 50 11.54 33.03 -23.84
N ILE A 51 12.37 32.06 -24.23
CA ILE A 51 13.42 31.48 -23.37
C ILE A 51 14.52 32.52 -23.12
N ASP A 52 14.87 33.29 -24.15
CA ASP A 52 15.88 34.35 -24.08
C ASP A 52 15.40 35.60 -23.30
N GLY A 53 14.12 35.63 -22.92
CA GLY A 53 13.51 36.67 -22.09
C GLY A 53 12.87 37.82 -22.86
N GLU A 54 12.69 37.68 -24.17
CA GLU A 54 11.95 38.64 -24.99
C GLU A 54 10.45 38.53 -24.73
N SER A 55 9.79 39.65 -24.42
CA SER A 55 8.33 39.71 -24.26
C SER A 55 7.65 39.88 -25.62
N ILE A 56 6.75 38.97 -25.98
CA ILE A 56 5.98 39.06 -27.23
C ILE A 56 4.65 39.76 -26.95
N SER A 57 3.92 39.25 -25.95
CA SER A 57 2.61 39.75 -25.55
C SER A 57 2.32 39.25 -24.15
N SER A 58 1.78 40.12 -23.29
CA SER A 58 1.51 39.79 -21.88
C SER A 58 0.66 38.53 -21.71
N GLY A 59 -0.28 38.26 -22.62
CA GLY A 59 -1.08 37.03 -22.58
C GLY A 59 -0.28 35.77 -22.92
N ILE A 60 0.60 35.86 -23.92
CA ILE A 60 1.47 34.75 -24.36
C ILE A 60 2.51 34.45 -23.29
N ASP A 61 3.10 35.50 -22.70
CA ASP A 61 4.12 35.37 -21.67
C ASP A 61 3.56 34.67 -20.42
N VAL A 62 2.34 35.00 -20.00
CA VAL A 62 1.65 34.32 -18.89
C VAL A 62 1.37 32.84 -19.23
N LEU A 63 0.90 32.55 -20.45
CA LEU A 63 0.67 31.18 -20.90
C LEU A 63 1.97 30.37 -20.95
N PHE A 64 3.06 30.98 -21.42
CA PHE A 64 4.39 30.36 -21.48
C PHE A 64 4.92 30.07 -20.08
N ASN A 65 4.76 30.99 -19.13
CA ASN A 65 5.15 30.77 -17.73
C ASN A 65 4.35 29.60 -17.10
N ASN A 66 3.04 29.55 -17.34
CA ASN A 66 2.21 28.44 -16.87
C ASN A 66 2.63 27.10 -17.50
N PHE A 67 2.95 27.11 -18.80
CA PHE A 67 3.48 25.95 -19.50
C PHE A 67 4.82 25.50 -18.92
N PHE A 68 5.73 26.43 -18.63
CA PHE A 68 7.02 26.15 -18.02
C PHE A 68 6.89 25.53 -16.62
N ILE A 69 5.97 26.05 -15.79
CA ILE A 69 5.67 25.47 -14.47
C ILE A 69 5.21 24.01 -14.61
N LYS A 70 4.27 23.73 -15.52
CA LYS A 70 3.79 22.36 -15.78
C LYS A 70 4.89 21.44 -16.29
N ILE A 71 5.76 21.92 -17.18
CA ILE A 71 6.93 21.15 -17.65
C ILE A 71 7.85 20.81 -16.46
N LYS A 72 8.14 21.79 -15.61
CA LYS A 72 9.00 21.60 -14.43
C LYS A 72 8.42 20.54 -13.49
N GLU A 73 7.11 20.58 -13.24
CA GLU A 73 6.41 19.56 -12.46
C GLU A 73 6.52 18.17 -13.08
N HIS A 74 6.28 18.06 -14.39
CA HIS A 74 6.41 16.80 -15.11
C HIS A 74 7.84 16.25 -15.05
N ILE A 75 8.86 17.07 -15.29
CA ILE A 75 10.28 16.66 -15.20
C ILE A 75 10.62 16.19 -13.79
N ASN A 76 10.17 16.90 -12.76
CA ASN A 76 10.39 16.50 -11.37
C ASN A 76 9.71 15.17 -11.06
N PHE A 77 8.49 14.95 -11.57
CA PHE A 77 7.80 13.68 -11.45
C PHE A 77 8.56 12.55 -12.16
N THR A 78 9.02 12.75 -13.39
CA THR A 78 9.81 11.76 -14.14
C THR A 78 11.12 11.43 -13.41
N LYS A 79 11.82 12.43 -12.88
CA LYS A 79 13.04 12.22 -12.08
C LYS A 79 12.75 11.37 -10.84
N LYS A 80 11.72 11.71 -10.09
CA LYS A 80 11.28 10.93 -8.91
C LYS A 80 10.92 9.50 -9.29
N LYS A 81 10.13 9.31 -10.36
CA LYS A 81 9.78 7.99 -10.90
C LYS A 81 11.02 7.18 -11.21
N ASN A 82 12.00 7.75 -11.90
CA ASN A 82 13.22 7.05 -12.28
C ASN A 82 14.06 6.65 -11.05
N VAL A 83 14.15 7.53 -10.04
CA VAL A 83 14.83 7.22 -8.77
C VAL A 83 14.13 6.08 -8.02
N VAL A 84 12.80 6.10 -7.96
CA VAL A 84 12.03 5.02 -7.33
C VAL A 84 12.22 3.71 -8.09
N GLN A 85 12.17 3.75 -9.42
CA GLN A 85 12.33 2.56 -10.25
C GLN A 85 13.74 1.97 -10.14
N SER A 86 14.78 2.79 -10.05
CA SER A 86 16.16 2.31 -9.85
C SER A 86 16.36 1.67 -8.47
N GLN A 87 15.66 2.14 -7.43
CA GLN A 87 15.67 1.50 -6.11
C GLN A 87 15.05 0.09 -6.13
N TYR A 88 14.01 -0.14 -6.92
CA TYR A 88 13.41 -1.48 -7.06
C TYR A 88 14.35 -2.49 -7.73
N HIS A 89 15.20 -2.06 -8.66
CA HIS A 89 16.20 -2.94 -9.27
C HIS A 89 17.28 -3.42 -8.28
N LEU A 90 17.52 -2.68 -7.20
CA LEU A 90 18.47 -3.03 -6.14
C LEU A 90 17.84 -3.90 -5.04
N MET A 91 16.51 -4.02 -5.02
CA MET A 91 15.85 -4.97 -4.12
C MET A 91 16.06 -6.38 -4.66
N LYS A 92 16.76 -7.21 -3.88
CA LYS A 92 16.83 -8.65 -4.15
C LYS A 92 15.41 -9.19 -4.28
N GLU A 93 15.14 -9.91 -5.37
CA GLU A 93 13.90 -10.66 -5.50
C GLU A 93 13.77 -11.54 -4.25
N LYS A 94 12.70 -11.33 -3.47
CA LYS A 94 12.37 -12.26 -2.39
C LYS A 94 12.15 -13.60 -3.06
N GLU A 95 12.88 -14.62 -2.60
CA GLU A 95 12.69 -15.99 -3.03
C GLU A 95 11.19 -16.28 -3.09
N LYS A 96 10.70 -16.66 -4.27
CA LYS A 96 9.30 -17.02 -4.46
C LYS A 96 9.05 -18.22 -3.55
N LYS A 97 8.41 -17.99 -2.40
CA LYS A 97 7.89 -19.09 -1.59
C LYS A 97 6.97 -19.89 -2.51
N GLU A 98 7.32 -21.15 -2.73
CA GLU A 98 6.48 -22.04 -3.52
C GLU A 98 5.05 -21.97 -2.96
N TYR A 99 4.10 -21.75 -3.87
CA TYR A 99 2.70 -21.72 -3.51
C TYR A 99 2.30 -23.14 -3.09
N ILE A 100 2.23 -23.37 -1.78
CA ILE A 100 1.59 -24.56 -1.24
C ILE A 100 0.10 -24.40 -1.55
N LYS A 101 -0.41 -25.20 -2.49
CA LYS A 101 -1.84 -25.28 -2.77
C LYS A 101 -2.56 -25.61 -1.46
N MET A 102 -3.25 -24.62 -0.91
CA MET A 102 -4.12 -24.81 0.25
C MET A 102 -5.32 -25.64 -0.22
N ASP A 103 -5.51 -26.83 0.37
CA ASP A 103 -6.66 -27.67 0.05
C ASP A 103 -7.93 -27.02 0.60
N LEU A 104 -8.73 -26.46 -0.30
CA LEU A 104 -10.00 -25.79 0.01
C LEU A 104 -11.06 -26.75 0.55
N SER A 105 -10.87 -28.07 0.36
CA SER A 105 -11.79 -29.11 0.81
C SER A 105 -11.81 -29.20 2.35
N GLU A 106 -10.66 -29.07 3.02
CA GLU A 106 -10.55 -29.14 4.48
C GLU A 106 -11.02 -27.86 5.18
N LEU A 107 -10.85 -26.71 4.54
CA LEU A 107 -11.23 -25.40 5.08
C LEU A 107 -12.75 -25.27 5.26
N ASN A 108 -13.53 -25.71 4.28
CA ASN A 108 -14.99 -25.69 4.34
C ASN A 108 -15.51 -26.55 5.50
N ILE A 109 -14.92 -27.72 5.72
CA ILE A 109 -15.32 -28.64 6.79
C ILE A 109 -15.04 -28.02 8.17
N THR A 110 -13.94 -27.27 8.31
CA THR A 110 -13.52 -26.70 9.59
C THR A 110 -14.33 -25.45 9.94
N LEU A 111 -14.66 -24.61 8.95
CA LEU A 111 -15.51 -23.42 9.11
C LEU A 111 -16.98 -23.77 9.38
N MET A 112 -17.49 -24.87 8.80
CA MET A 112 -18.89 -25.30 8.99
C MET A 112 -19.14 -26.09 10.28
N LYS A 113 -18.11 -26.53 10.99
CA LYS A 113 -18.28 -27.21 12.28
C LYS A 113 -18.83 -26.22 13.31
N LYS A 114 -20.08 -26.43 13.73
CA LYS A 114 -20.67 -25.69 14.84
C LYS A 114 -19.77 -25.85 16.08
N PRO A 115 -19.47 -24.77 16.81
CA PRO A 115 -18.68 -24.85 18.03
C PRO A 115 -19.40 -25.79 19.00
N ILE A 116 -18.69 -26.83 19.47
CA ILE A 116 -19.21 -27.73 20.50
C ILE A 116 -19.29 -26.91 21.79
N HIS A 117 -20.49 -26.44 22.11
CA HIS A 117 -20.74 -25.78 23.39
C HIS A 117 -20.65 -26.83 24.49
N LYS A 118 -19.59 -26.78 25.29
CA LYS A 118 -19.52 -27.54 26.54
C LYS A 118 -20.67 -27.06 27.44
N VAL A 119 -21.60 -27.96 27.75
CA VAL A 119 -22.66 -27.69 28.74
C VAL A 119 -21.97 -27.42 30.07
N LYS A 120 -22.01 -26.17 30.54
CA LYS A 120 -21.43 -25.79 31.83
C LYS A 120 -22.33 -26.34 32.93
N ASN A 121 -21.77 -27.18 33.78
CA ASN A 121 -22.48 -27.67 34.97
C ASN A 121 -22.33 -26.64 36.10
N LEU A 122 -23.25 -26.65 37.07
CA LEU A 122 -23.20 -25.74 38.23
C LEU A 122 -21.84 -25.80 38.97
N SER A 123 -21.17 -26.96 38.91
CA SER A 123 -19.85 -27.21 39.49
C SER A 123 -18.70 -26.47 38.82
N ASP A 124 -18.88 -25.94 37.61
CA ASP A 124 -17.87 -25.18 36.86
C ASP A 124 -17.85 -23.71 37.27
N PHE A 125 -18.92 -23.22 37.91
CA PHE A 125 -19.03 -21.88 38.46
C PHE A 125 -18.50 -21.79 39.90
N VAL A 126 -18.15 -22.92 40.51
CA VAL A 126 -17.62 -22.98 41.88
C VAL A 126 -16.12 -23.22 41.83
N ASN A 127 -15.35 -22.30 42.42
CA ASN A 127 -13.91 -22.45 42.62
C ASN A 127 -13.61 -23.62 43.58
N LYS A 128 -13.47 -24.84 43.04
CA LYS A 128 -13.10 -26.03 43.81
C LYS A 128 -11.70 -25.83 44.39
N LYS A 129 -11.61 -25.58 45.70
CA LYS A 129 -10.34 -25.55 46.43
C LYS A 129 -9.69 -26.93 46.32
N LYS A 130 -8.54 -27.04 45.65
CA LYS A 130 -7.75 -28.28 45.59
C LYS A 130 -7.32 -28.64 47.01
N LYS A 131 -7.72 -29.81 47.52
CA LYS A 131 -7.22 -30.33 48.80
C LYS A 131 -5.70 -30.49 48.68
N ARG A 132 -4.94 -29.76 49.50
CA ARG A 132 -3.48 -29.94 49.59
C ARG A 132 -3.22 -31.36 50.11
N LYS A 133 -2.45 -32.17 49.37
CA LYS A 133 -1.99 -33.47 49.86
C LYS A 133 -1.12 -33.22 51.09
N GLY A 134 -1.51 -33.76 52.25
CA GLY A 134 -0.71 -33.67 53.47
C GLY A 134 0.67 -34.29 53.24
N LYS A 135 1.72 -33.65 53.74
CA LYS A 135 3.07 -34.24 53.73
C LYS A 135 3.03 -35.51 54.56
N LYS A 136 3.48 -36.64 54.01
CA LYS A 136 3.62 -37.89 54.78
C LYS A 136 4.70 -37.67 55.84
N ILE A 137 4.35 -37.85 57.10
CA ILE A 137 5.31 -37.83 58.21
C ILE A 137 6.11 -39.13 58.12
N VAL A 138 7.42 -39.02 57.89
CA VAL A 138 8.33 -40.17 57.93
C VAL A 138 8.77 -40.38 59.37
N ILE A 139 8.37 -41.50 59.96
CA ILE A 139 8.82 -41.89 61.30
C ILE A 139 10.20 -42.53 61.17
N PRO A 140 11.24 -42.03 61.88
CA PRO A 140 12.57 -42.64 61.84
C PRO A 140 12.52 -44.04 62.44
N LYS A 141 13.14 -45.00 61.76
CA LYS A 141 13.24 -46.38 62.23
C LYS A 141 14.29 -46.44 63.36
N LYS A 142 13.96 -47.15 64.44
CA LYS A 142 14.91 -47.42 65.53
C LYS A 142 16.06 -48.26 64.98
N ILE A 143 17.29 -47.83 65.26
CA ILE A 143 18.50 -48.59 65.00
C ILE A 143 18.75 -49.42 66.26
N THR A 144 18.78 -50.74 66.13
CA THR A 144 19.29 -51.66 67.16
C THR A 144 20.77 -51.88 66.90
N PHE A 145 21.60 -51.68 67.91
CA PHE A 145 23.00 -52.08 67.90
C PHE A 145 23.06 -53.50 68.49
N GLU A 146 23.42 -54.47 67.66
CA GLU A 146 23.91 -55.79 68.09
C GLU A 146 25.44 -55.80 68.01
#